data_AF-R4YTS4-F1
#
_entry.id   AF-R4YTS4-F1
#
_cell.length_a   1.000
_cell.length_b   1.000
_cell.length_c   1.000
_cell.angle_alpha   90.00
_cell.angle_beta   90.00
_cell.angle_gamma   90.00
#
_symmetry.space_group_name_H-M   'P 1'
#
loop_
_entity.id
_entity.type
_entity.pdbx_description
1 polymer ?
#
loop_
_entity_poly.entity_id
_entity_poly.type
_entity_poly.pdbx_seq_one_letter_code
_entity_poly.pdbx_strand_id
1 'polypeptide(L)'
;MANYKIVIPARYSSSRLPGKPLIELSGKPMIQHTYERALETGVKEIVIATDDQRIYDVAKSFGADVVMTRPEHENGTERIAEVAEIKGWDKDDVLVNLQGDEPLVPKALIEQTAQGLLLNPEAGMSSICTAIDNAEDAFDPNVVKVVLDGRGFAMYFSRAAIPWDRELYKHGQDKITDIMPVYRHIGMYGYRVSFLQKYTRMSQCPIEQAECLEQLRALWYGEKIHMGITTTPPGHGVDTPDDIARVEKLLAQ
;
A
#
# COMPACT_ATOMS: atom_id res chain seq x y z
N MET A 1 -0.07 12.04 20.43
CA MET A 1 0.95 11.88 19.38
C MET A 1 0.49 10.74 18.47
N ALA A 2 0.91 10.68 17.21
CA ALA A 2 0.63 9.52 16.37
C ALA A 2 1.25 8.26 17.00
N ASN A 3 0.48 7.16 17.06
CA ASN A 3 0.88 5.90 17.72
C ASN A 3 1.22 4.81 16.71
N TYR A 4 1.89 5.19 15.62
CA TYR A 4 2.32 4.31 14.54
C TYR A 4 3.62 4.84 13.92
N LYS A 5 4.35 3.95 13.24
CA LYS A 5 5.55 4.25 12.47
C LYS A 5 5.25 4.25 10.96
N ILE A 6 6.09 4.88 10.15
CA ILE A 6 6.03 4.81 8.68
C ILE A 6 7.33 4.21 8.17
N VAL A 7 7.22 3.22 7.28
CA VAL A 7 8.36 2.70 6.50
C VAL A 7 8.11 3.00 5.03
N ILE A 8 9.14 3.50 4.35
CA ILE A 8 9.12 3.86 2.93
C ILE A 8 10.09 2.96 2.15
N PRO A 9 9.64 1.85 1.56
CA PRO A 9 10.49 0.99 0.75
C PRO A 9 10.95 1.69 -0.54
N ALA A 10 12.26 1.65 -0.81
CA ALA A 10 12.86 2.25 -2.00
C ALA A 10 13.97 1.34 -2.57
N ARG A 11 13.69 0.65 -3.67
CA ARG A 11 14.65 -0.20 -4.40
C ARG A 11 15.15 0.53 -5.65
N TYR A 12 16.43 0.35 -6.02
CA TYR A 12 16.92 0.90 -7.30
C TYR A 12 16.43 0.08 -8.50
N SER A 13 16.29 -1.24 -8.32
CA SER A 13 16.00 -2.23 -9.35
C SER A 13 14.52 -2.31 -9.75
N SER A 14 13.95 -1.21 -10.24
CA SER A 14 12.66 -1.23 -10.97
C SER A 14 12.89 -1.59 -12.44
N SER A 15 12.17 -2.59 -12.93
CA SER A 15 12.27 -3.09 -14.31
C SER A 15 11.65 -2.14 -15.35
N ARG A 16 10.70 -1.29 -14.94
CA ARG A 16 10.04 -0.29 -15.81
C ARG A 16 10.76 1.06 -15.81
N LEU A 17 11.37 1.44 -14.69
CA LEU A 17 12.06 2.73 -14.49
C LEU A 17 13.31 2.52 -13.62
N PRO A 18 14.48 2.17 -14.19
CA PRO A 18 15.70 1.97 -13.43
C PRO A 18 16.06 3.20 -12.59
N GLY A 19 16.27 3.02 -11.28
CA GLY A 19 16.53 4.14 -10.36
C GLY A 19 15.30 4.97 -10.00
N LYS A 20 14.07 4.49 -10.23
CA LYS A 20 12.76 5.15 -9.97
C LYS A 20 12.74 6.13 -8.78
N PRO A 21 13.20 5.78 -7.55
CA PRO A 21 13.08 6.68 -6.40
C PRO A 21 13.98 7.92 -6.48
N LEU A 22 15.01 7.89 -7.33
CA LEU A 22 15.98 8.98 -7.56
C LEU A 22 15.65 9.85 -8.79
N ILE A 23 14.57 9.54 -9.53
CA ILE A 23 14.09 10.42 -10.60
C ILE A 23 13.70 11.76 -9.99
N GLU A 24 14.25 12.85 -10.52
CA GLU A 24 13.86 14.20 -10.10
C GLU A 24 12.45 14.52 -10.60
N LEU A 25 11.63 15.07 -9.71
CA LEU A 25 10.32 15.66 -9.97
C LEU A 25 10.38 17.09 -9.45
N SER A 26 10.22 18.09 -10.33
CA SER A 26 10.18 19.51 -9.94
C SER A 26 11.38 19.96 -9.07
N GLY A 27 12.57 19.40 -9.32
CA GLY A 27 13.81 19.75 -8.62
C GLY A 27 14.07 19.04 -7.28
N LYS A 28 13.33 17.97 -6.95
CA LYS A 28 13.67 17.04 -5.85
C LYS A 28 13.54 15.57 -6.30
N PRO A 29 14.32 14.63 -5.76
CA PRO A 29 14.11 13.20 -5.99
C PRO A 29 12.69 12.75 -5.58
N MET A 30 12.08 11.84 -6.33
CA MET A 30 10.75 11.26 -6.05
C MET A 30 10.60 10.78 -4.60
N ILE A 31 11.62 10.08 -4.08
CA ILE A 31 11.63 9.59 -2.69
C ILE A 31 11.58 10.71 -1.64
N GLN A 32 12.08 11.90 -1.96
CA GLN A 32 12.01 13.06 -1.06
C GLN A 32 10.58 13.59 -0.97
N HIS A 33 9.84 13.68 -2.08
CA HIS A 33 8.44 14.09 -2.05
C HIS A 33 7.58 13.12 -1.22
N THR A 34 7.78 11.82 -1.39
CA THR A 34 7.11 10.77 -0.59
C THR A 34 7.45 10.89 0.91
N TYR A 35 8.70 11.18 1.25
CA TYR A 35 9.13 11.44 2.63
C TYR A 35 8.52 12.74 3.21
N GLU A 36 8.41 13.79 2.41
CA GLU A 36 7.75 15.05 2.80
C GLU A 36 6.24 14.86 3.04
N ARG A 37 5.54 14.08 2.21
CA ARG A 37 4.14 13.65 2.48
C ARG A 37 4.03 12.86 3.78
N ALA A 38 5.00 11.99 4.09
CA ALA A 38 5.02 11.25 5.34
C ALA A 38 5.19 12.17 6.56
N LEU A 39 6.04 13.20 6.48
CA LEU A 39 6.27 14.18 7.56
C LEU A 39 5.01 14.97 7.93
N GLU A 40 4.12 15.25 6.98
CA GLU A 40 2.85 15.96 7.22
C GLU A 40 1.95 15.25 8.26
N THR A 41 2.10 13.94 8.44
CA THR A 41 1.38 13.16 9.47
C THR A 41 1.73 13.59 10.91
N GLY A 42 2.95 14.13 11.12
CA GLY A 42 3.49 14.36 12.47
C GLY A 42 3.95 13.08 13.19
N VAL A 43 4.08 11.96 12.47
CA VAL A 43 4.78 10.76 12.96
C VAL A 43 6.26 11.07 13.18
N LYS A 44 6.83 10.55 14.29
CA LYS A 44 8.24 10.74 14.65
C LYS A 44 9.17 9.67 14.10
N GLU A 45 8.64 8.49 13.83
CA GLU A 45 9.40 7.33 13.34
C GLU A 45 9.05 7.08 11.87
N ILE A 46 9.78 7.75 10.98
CA ILE A 46 9.65 7.62 9.53
C ILE A 46 11.00 7.14 8.99
N VAL A 47 11.02 5.96 8.37
CA VAL A 47 12.26 5.27 7.96
C VAL A 47 12.22 4.93 6.47
N ILE A 48 13.17 5.41 5.69
CA ILE A 48 13.38 4.95 4.32
C ILE A 48 14.15 3.61 4.36
N ALA A 49 13.69 2.62 3.60
CA ALA A 49 14.22 1.26 3.62
C ALA A 49 14.73 0.87 2.23
N THR A 50 16.06 0.77 2.06
CA THR A 50 16.69 0.59 0.75
C THR A 50 17.79 -0.47 0.76
N ASP A 51 18.11 -1.01 -0.41
CA ASP A 51 19.25 -1.89 -0.69
C ASP A 51 20.38 -1.19 -1.45
N ASP A 52 20.20 0.07 -1.84
CA ASP A 52 21.11 0.78 -2.73
C ASP A 52 21.77 1.99 -2.04
N GLN A 53 23.10 2.04 -2.07
CA GLN A 53 23.89 3.12 -1.46
C GLN A 53 23.53 4.50 -2.02
N ARG A 54 23.16 4.61 -3.31
CA ARG A 54 22.79 5.89 -3.93
C ARG A 54 21.47 6.42 -3.40
N ILE A 55 20.52 5.53 -3.13
CA ILE A 55 19.26 5.89 -2.47
C ILE A 55 19.52 6.28 -1.01
N TYR A 56 20.39 5.53 -0.32
CA TYR A 56 20.78 5.83 1.06
C TYR A 56 21.44 7.20 1.20
N ASP A 57 22.43 7.52 0.36
CA ASP A 57 23.17 8.78 0.41
C ASP A 57 22.26 9.98 0.11
N VAL A 58 21.40 9.86 -0.91
CA VAL A 58 20.42 10.90 -1.25
C VAL A 58 19.41 11.09 -0.11
N ALA A 59 18.87 10.01 0.46
CA ALA A 59 17.94 10.05 1.58
C ALA A 59 18.56 10.66 2.86
N LYS A 60 19.84 10.38 3.13
CA LYS A 60 20.57 11.04 4.22
C LYS A 60 20.84 12.52 3.93
N SER A 61 21.00 12.93 2.68
CA SER A 61 21.27 14.34 2.34
C SER A 61 20.08 15.27 2.63
N PHE A 62 18.83 14.79 2.51
CA PHE A 62 17.63 15.50 2.98
C PHE A 62 17.21 15.17 4.43
N GLY A 63 18.08 14.49 5.20
CA GLY A 63 17.93 14.34 6.65
C GLY A 63 16.95 13.24 7.11
N ALA A 64 16.63 12.26 6.27
CA ALA A 64 15.77 11.14 6.67
C ALA A 64 16.47 10.14 7.61
N ASP A 65 15.68 9.43 8.43
CA ASP A 65 16.16 8.15 8.92
C ASP A 65 16.10 7.11 7.78
N VAL A 66 17.13 6.28 7.71
CA VAL A 66 17.34 5.35 6.60
C VAL A 66 17.99 4.09 7.14
N VAL A 67 17.38 2.95 6.82
CA VAL A 67 17.90 1.63 7.13
C VAL A 67 18.32 0.95 5.83
N MET A 68 19.57 0.49 5.80
CA MET A 68 20.05 -0.41 4.74
C MET A 68 19.47 -1.81 5.00
N THR A 69 18.94 -2.42 3.95
CA THR A 69 18.18 -3.67 3.99
C THR A 69 18.70 -4.64 2.93
N ARG A 70 18.48 -5.94 3.13
CA ARG A 70 18.94 -7.00 2.23
C ARG A 70 18.38 -6.82 0.79
N PRO A 71 19.22 -6.96 -0.26
CA PRO A 71 18.74 -6.94 -1.64
C PRO A 71 17.92 -8.20 -1.99
N GLU A 72 18.06 -9.30 -1.23
CA GLU A 72 17.43 -10.60 -1.53
C GLU A 72 15.92 -10.68 -1.19
N HIS A 73 15.34 -9.71 -0.47
CA HIS A 73 13.90 -9.71 -0.16
C HIS A 73 13.06 -9.76 -1.44
N GLU A 74 12.06 -10.63 -1.53
CA GLU A 74 11.23 -10.77 -2.72
C GLU A 74 10.27 -9.58 -2.88
N ASN A 75 9.61 -9.18 -1.78
CA ASN A 75 8.53 -8.20 -1.78
C ASN A 75 8.77 -7.01 -0.82
N GLY A 76 7.79 -6.10 -0.71
CA GLY A 76 7.86 -4.96 0.21
C GLY A 76 7.72 -5.38 1.68
N THR A 77 6.88 -6.38 1.96
CA THR A 77 6.50 -6.82 3.32
C THR A 77 7.69 -7.39 4.10
N GLU A 78 8.52 -8.23 3.48
CA GLU A 78 9.74 -8.80 4.08
C GLU A 78 10.77 -7.73 4.46
N ARG A 79 10.93 -6.71 3.63
CA ARG A 79 11.84 -5.58 3.88
C ARG A 79 11.40 -4.78 5.10
N ILE A 80 10.10 -4.59 5.28
CA ILE A 80 9.52 -3.89 6.42
C ILE A 80 9.63 -4.74 7.70
N ALA A 81 9.55 -6.08 7.59
CA ALA A 81 9.84 -6.98 8.70
C ALA A 81 11.29 -6.85 9.19
N GLU A 82 12.27 -6.78 8.28
CA GLU A 82 13.67 -6.51 8.63
C GLU A 82 13.87 -5.13 9.26
N VAL A 83 13.21 -4.07 8.75
CA VAL A 83 13.28 -2.74 9.38
C VAL A 83 12.74 -2.79 10.82
N ALA A 84 11.64 -3.50 11.07
CA ALA A 84 11.10 -3.66 12.42
C ALA A 84 12.06 -4.40 13.36
N GLU A 85 12.78 -5.41 12.86
CA GLU A 85 13.82 -6.13 13.60
C GLU A 85 15.03 -5.22 13.91
N ILE A 86 15.56 -4.51 12.91
CA ILE A 86 16.70 -3.58 13.07
C ILE A 86 16.37 -2.41 14.00
N LYS A 87 15.15 -1.90 13.95
CA LYS A 87 14.69 -0.78 14.81
C LYS A 87 14.26 -1.25 16.21
N GLY A 88 14.15 -2.56 16.46
CA GLY A 88 13.76 -3.11 17.75
C GLY A 88 12.31 -2.79 18.13
N TRP A 89 11.40 -2.70 17.15
CA TRP A 89 10.01 -2.31 17.38
C TRP A 89 9.17 -3.43 18.02
N ASP A 90 8.22 -3.05 18.87
CA ASP A 90 7.48 -3.98 19.71
C ASP A 90 6.45 -4.78 18.90
N LYS A 91 6.17 -6.02 19.32
CA LYS A 91 5.27 -6.94 18.60
C LYS A 91 3.86 -6.38 18.30
N ASP A 92 3.40 -5.39 19.06
CA ASP A 92 2.07 -4.78 18.93
C ASP A 92 2.07 -3.46 18.15
N ASP A 93 3.26 -2.90 17.85
CA ASP A 93 3.43 -1.66 17.08
C ASP A 93 2.73 -1.74 15.71
N VAL A 94 2.20 -0.60 15.29
CA VAL A 94 1.57 -0.39 13.99
C VAL A 94 2.55 0.33 13.07
N LEU A 95 2.71 -0.18 11.85
CA LEU A 95 3.47 0.43 10.77
C LEU A 95 2.53 0.74 9.61
N VAL A 96 2.77 1.84 8.90
CA VAL A 96 2.25 2.05 7.54
C VAL A 96 3.37 1.86 6.53
N ASN A 97 3.10 1.05 5.51
CA ASN A 97 3.91 0.87 4.33
C ASN A 97 3.51 1.92 3.29
N LEU A 98 4.35 2.94 3.13
CA LEU A 98 4.17 3.99 2.15
C LEU A 98 5.07 3.70 0.95
N GLN A 99 4.51 3.46 -0.23
CA GLN A 99 5.34 3.15 -1.41
C GLN A 99 6.18 4.37 -1.82
N GLY A 100 7.47 4.15 -2.08
CA GLY A 100 8.44 5.22 -2.40
C GLY A 100 8.08 6.07 -3.63
N ASP A 101 7.16 5.59 -4.46
CA ASP A 101 6.70 6.14 -5.74
C ASP A 101 5.28 6.73 -5.72
N GLU A 102 4.73 6.99 -4.53
CA GLU A 102 3.50 7.78 -4.31
C GLU A 102 3.79 9.22 -3.79
N PRO A 103 4.47 10.11 -4.56
CA PRO A 103 4.85 11.46 -4.10
C PRO A 103 3.66 12.41 -3.86
N LEU A 104 2.46 12.01 -4.30
CA LEU A 104 1.19 12.72 -4.15
C LEU A 104 0.23 12.04 -3.17
N VAL A 105 0.72 11.11 -2.33
CA VAL A 105 -0.10 10.42 -1.33
C VAL A 105 -0.74 11.41 -0.34
N PRO A 106 -2.08 11.45 -0.21
CA PRO A 106 -2.73 12.30 0.77
C PRO A 106 -2.46 11.79 2.19
N LYS A 107 -1.98 12.67 3.08
CA LYS A 107 -1.82 12.43 4.52
C LYS A 107 -2.96 11.61 5.14
N ALA A 108 -4.20 11.96 4.81
CA ALA A 108 -5.40 11.35 5.38
C ALA A 108 -5.50 9.83 5.11
N LEU A 109 -4.95 9.33 4.00
CA LEU A 109 -4.93 7.89 3.70
C LEU A 109 -3.89 7.15 4.55
N ILE A 110 -2.74 7.79 4.83
CA ILE A 110 -1.72 7.24 5.74
C ILE A 110 -2.31 7.13 7.15
N GLU A 111 -2.97 8.19 7.63
CA GLU A 111 -3.65 8.21 8.93
C GLU A 111 -4.80 7.20 9.00
N GLN A 112 -5.64 7.10 7.96
CA GLN A 112 -6.72 6.12 7.89
C GLN A 112 -6.21 4.66 7.86
N THR A 113 -5.11 4.41 7.16
CA THR A 113 -4.45 3.10 7.11
C THR A 113 -3.96 2.68 8.50
N ALA A 114 -3.25 3.58 9.20
CA ALA A 114 -2.83 3.33 10.58
C ALA A 114 -4.03 3.10 11.52
N GLN A 115 -5.07 3.94 11.38
CA GLN A 115 -6.27 3.88 12.23
C GLN A 115 -7.01 2.55 12.10
N GLY A 116 -6.96 1.92 10.91
CA GLY A 116 -7.49 0.56 10.70
C GLY A 116 -6.87 -0.51 11.60
N LEU A 117 -5.62 -0.36 12.03
CA LEU A 117 -4.94 -1.25 12.98
C LEU A 117 -4.98 -0.76 14.44
N LEU A 118 -5.15 0.54 14.66
CA LEU A 118 -5.25 1.13 16.00
C LEU A 118 -6.64 0.93 16.62
N LEU A 119 -7.70 0.87 15.80
CA LEU A 119 -9.07 0.59 16.27
C LEU A 119 -9.45 -0.90 16.30
N ASN A 120 -8.72 -1.75 15.58
CA ASN A 120 -9.03 -3.18 15.45
C ASN A 120 -7.85 -4.05 15.92
N PRO A 121 -7.74 -4.36 17.22
CA PRO A 121 -6.64 -5.18 17.76
C PRO A 121 -6.57 -6.58 17.17
N GLU A 122 -7.67 -7.15 16.67
CA GLU A 122 -7.68 -8.44 15.98
C GLU A 122 -7.07 -8.41 14.57
N ALA A 123 -6.78 -7.22 14.03
CA ALA A 123 -6.20 -7.06 12.71
C ALA A 123 -4.67 -7.24 12.76
N GLY A 124 -4.15 -8.08 11.88
CA GLY A 124 -2.72 -8.19 11.58
C GLY A 124 -2.28 -7.20 10.49
N MET A 125 -3.20 -6.85 9.60
CA MET A 125 -3.03 -5.86 8.53
C MET A 125 -4.20 -4.86 8.47
N SER A 126 -3.96 -3.73 7.83
CA SER A 126 -5.00 -2.85 7.28
C SER A 126 -4.68 -2.46 5.84
N SER A 127 -5.67 -2.00 5.11
CA SER A 127 -5.51 -1.40 3.77
C SER A 127 -6.70 -0.48 3.47
N ILE A 128 -6.75 0.12 2.28
CA ILE A 128 -7.75 1.11 1.88
C ILE A 128 -8.56 0.61 0.67
N CYS A 129 -9.82 1.04 0.57
CA CYS A 129 -10.64 0.85 -0.61
C CYS A 129 -11.50 2.10 -0.92
N THR A 130 -11.95 2.21 -2.17
CA THR A 130 -12.90 3.23 -2.64
C THR A 130 -14.08 2.53 -3.30
N ALA A 131 -15.25 3.18 -3.34
CA ALA A 131 -16.35 2.71 -4.17
C ALA A 131 -15.95 2.74 -5.67
N ILE A 132 -16.60 1.89 -6.46
CA ILE A 132 -16.56 1.92 -7.92
C ILE A 132 -17.90 2.44 -8.44
N ASP A 133 -17.87 3.56 -9.18
CA ASP A 133 -19.06 4.27 -9.64
C ASP A 133 -19.49 3.90 -11.08
N ASN A 134 -18.75 3.01 -11.76
CA ASN A 134 -19.01 2.62 -13.16
C ASN A 134 -18.77 1.11 -13.39
N ALA A 135 -19.38 0.57 -14.46
CA ALA A 135 -19.29 -0.86 -14.75
C ALA A 135 -17.92 -1.30 -15.34
N GLU A 136 -17.22 -0.40 -16.04
CA GLU A 136 -15.93 -0.70 -16.69
C GLU A 136 -14.87 -1.09 -15.64
N ASP A 137 -14.65 -0.25 -14.61
CA ASP A 137 -13.79 -0.54 -13.46
C ASP A 137 -14.26 -1.80 -12.68
N ALA A 138 -15.57 -2.06 -12.61
CA ALA A 138 -16.10 -3.22 -11.87
C ALA A 138 -15.74 -4.56 -12.55
N PHE A 139 -15.77 -4.61 -13.88
CA PHE A 139 -15.48 -5.81 -14.67
C PHE A 139 -14.03 -5.90 -15.17
N ASP A 140 -13.23 -4.82 -15.16
CA ASP A 140 -11.81 -4.84 -15.53
C ASP A 140 -10.95 -5.70 -14.57
N PRO A 141 -10.26 -6.76 -15.03
CA PRO A 141 -9.36 -7.59 -14.20
C PRO A 141 -8.08 -6.87 -13.74
N ASN A 142 -7.75 -5.70 -14.27
CA ASN A 142 -6.64 -4.89 -13.75
C ASN A 142 -7.06 -4.17 -12.44
N VAL A 143 -8.33 -3.79 -12.32
CA VAL A 143 -8.92 -3.28 -11.08
C VAL A 143 -9.17 -4.42 -10.10
N VAL A 144 -8.47 -4.39 -8.97
CA VAL A 144 -8.66 -5.35 -7.87
C VAL A 144 -9.91 -4.96 -7.08
N LYS A 145 -10.89 -5.86 -7.02
CA LYS A 145 -12.10 -5.71 -6.18
C LYS A 145 -11.88 -6.32 -4.80
N VAL A 146 -12.58 -5.83 -3.80
CA VAL A 146 -12.61 -6.37 -2.43
C VAL A 146 -14.04 -6.45 -1.89
N VAL A 147 -14.38 -7.54 -1.21
CA VAL A 147 -15.67 -7.69 -0.49
C VAL A 147 -15.41 -7.62 1.01
N LEU A 148 -16.26 -6.91 1.75
CA LEU A 148 -16.11 -6.64 3.19
C LEU A 148 -17.16 -7.37 4.02
N ASP A 149 -16.82 -7.75 5.25
CA ASP A 149 -17.78 -8.15 6.28
C ASP A 149 -18.49 -6.92 6.89
N GLY A 150 -19.54 -7.16 7.69
CA GLY A 150 -20.31 -6.10 8.36
C GLY A 150 -19.56 -5.26 9.41
N ARG A 151 -18.23 -5.43 9.54
CA ARG A 151 -17.34 -4.64 10.39
C ARG A 151 -16.16 -4.04 9.61
N GLY A 152 -16.13 -4.17 8.28
CA GLY A 152 -15.06 -3.63 7.44
C GLY A 152 -13.83 -4.53 7.28
N PHE A 153 -13.87 -5.79 7.69
CA PHE A 153 -12.78 -6.73 7.37
C PHE A 153 -12.92 -7.27 5.95
N ALA A 154 -11.82 -7.36 5.21
CA ALA A 154 -11.82 -8.00 3.89
C ALA A 154 -12.16 -9.49 4.03
N MET A 155 -13.20 -9.93 3.32
CA MET A 155 -13.56 -11.34 3.15
C MET A 155 -12.74 -11.99 2.04
N TYR A 156 -12.55 -11.27 0.93
CA TYR A 156 -11.75 -11.72 -0.22
C TYR A 156 -11.36 -10.53 -1.13
N PHE A 157 -10.25 -10.66 -1.85
CA PHE A 157 -9.83 -9.76 -2.93
C PHE A 157 -9.76 -10.56 -4.24
N SER A 158 -10.19 -9.98 -5.35
CA SER A 158 -10.15 -10.66 -6.65
C SER A 158 -10.01 -9.70 -7.82
N ARG A 159 -9.47 -10.20 -8.94
CA ARG A 159 -9.58 -9.57 -10.25
C ARG A 159 -10.97 -9.77 -10.88
N ALA A 160 -11.67 -10.84 -10.50
CA ALA A 160 -13.05 -11.07 -10.91
C ALA A 160 -14.01 -10.02 -10.33
N ALA A 161 -15.15 -9.82 -10.99
CA ALA A 161 -16.21 -8.94 -10.49
C ALA A 161 -16.87 -9.53 -9.24
N ILE A 162 -16.52 -8.98 -8.07
CA ILE A 162 -17.08 -9.33 -6.76
C ILE A 162 -17.58 -8.07 -6.04
N PRO A 163 -18.76 -8.08 -5.41
CA PRO A 163 -19.74 -9.16 -5.37
C PRO A 163 -20.43 -9.39 -6.73
N TRP A 164 -20.82 -10.63 -7.01
CA TRP A 164 -21.59 -10.96 -8.21
C TRP A 164 -23.10 -10.80 -7.96
N ASP A 165 -23.75 -9.88 -8.67
CA ASP A 165 -25.20 -9.76 -8.66
C ASP A 165 -25.83 -10.84 -9.54
N ARG A 166 -26.48 -11.81 -8.89
CA ARG A 166 -27.05 -12.98 -9.54
C ARG A 166 -28.21 -12.65 -10.48
N GLU A 167 -28.90 -11.52 -10.32
CA GLU A 167 -30.06 -11.17 -11.14
C GLU A 167 -29.71 -10.11 -12.18
N LEU A 168 -29.00 -9.05 -11.79
CA LEU A 168 -28.58 -7.99 -12.71
C LEU A 168 -27.65 -8.54 -13.82
N TYR A 169 -26.61 -9.28 -13.45
CA TYR A 169 -25.57 -9.71 -14.39
C TYR A 169 -25.97 -10.90 -15.28
N LYS A 170 -27.24 -11.36 -15.22
CA LYS A 170 -27.84 -12.23 -16.25
C LYS A 170 -28.16 -11.48 -17.55
N HIS A 171 -28.34 -10.17 -17.47
CA HIS A 171 -28.87 -9.36 -18.57
C HIS A 171 -27.82 -8.46 -19.24
N GLY A 172 -26.68 -8.25 -18.61
CA GLY A 172 -25.57 -7.45 -19.12
C GLY A 172 -24.49 -7.21 -18.06
N GLN A 173 -23.40 -6.58 -18.49
CA GLN A 173 -22.32 -6.09 -17.63
C GLN A 173 -22.14 -4.57 -17.82
N ASP A 174 -23.22 -3.90 -18.26
CA ASP A 174 -23.34 -2.46 -18.52
C ASP A 174 -23.59 -1.61 -17.26
N LYS A 175 -23.78 -2.27 -16.10
CA LYS A 175 -24.21 -1.65 -14.84
C LYS A 175 -23.48 -2.28 -13.65
N ILE A 176 -23.41 -1.52 -12.56
CA ILE A 176 -23.05 -2.01 -11.23
C ILE A 176 -24.33 -2.32 -10.42
N THR A 177 -24.21 -3.20 -9.43
CA THR A 177 -25.30 -3.47 -8.47
C THR A 177 -25.49 -2.30 -7.51
N ASP A 178 -26.75 -2.05 -7.15
CA ASP A 178 -27.18 -1.06 -6.14
C ASP A 178 -27.43 -1.71 -4.76
N ILE A 179 -27.36 -3.04 -4.67
CA ILE A 179 -27.62 -3.82 -3.45
C ILE A 179 -26.56 -3.54 -2.36
N MET A 180 -25.29 -3.40 -2.78
CA MET A 180 -24.17 -3.01 -1.92
C MET A 180 -23.04 -2.42 -2.76
N PRO A 181 -22.18 -1.54 -2.21
CA PRO A 181 -21.07 -0.98 -2.97
C PRO A 181 -20.08 -2.04 -3.46
N VAL A 182 -19.68 -1.93 -4.73
CA VAL A 182 -18.51 -2.62 -5.27
C VAL A 182 -17.28 -1.80 -4.87
N TYR A 183 -16.30 -2.40 -4.18
CA TYR A 183 -15.11 -1.68 -3.72
C TYR A 183 -13.87 -2.02 -4.54
N ARG A 184 -13.18 -1.00 -5.04
CA ARG A 184 -11.81 -1.08 -5.57
C ARG A 184 -10.82 -1.03 -4.41
N HIS A 185 -9.90 -1.98 -4.38
CA HIS A 185 -8.77 -1.98 -3.47
C HIS A 185 -7.71 -0.93 -3.85
N ILE A 186 -7.09 -0.31 -2.86
CA ILE A 186 -5.99 0.65 -2.98
C ILE A 186 -4.77 0.08 -2.26
N GLY A 187 -3.64 -0.07 -2.97
CA GLY A 187 -2.44 -0.82 -2.56
C GLY A 187 -1.62 -0.27 -1.39
N MET A 188 -2.16 0.66 -0.60
CA MET A 188 -1.55 1.13 0.64
C MET A 188 -1.86 0.16 1.78
N TYR A 189 -0.87 -0.16 2.61
CA TYR A 189 -1.01 -1.18 3.66
C TYR A 189 -0.50 -0.71 5.01
N GLY A 190 -1.21 -1.11 6.06
CA GLY A 190 -0.72 -1.10 7.43
C GLY A 190 -0.41 -2.52 7.88
N TYR A 191 0.57 -2.68 8.76
CA TYR A 191 0.96 -3.96 9.34
C TYR A 191 1.16 -3.82 10.85
N ARG A 192 0.90 -4.90 11.60
CA ARG A 192 1.40 -5.05 12.97
C ARG A 192 2.75 -5.78 12.95
N VAL A 193 3.70 -5.42 13.81
CA VAL A 193 5.02 -6.10 13.87
C VAL A 193 4.87 -7.62 14.05
N SER A 194 3.96 -8.08 14.91
CA SER A 194 3.63 -9.49 15.12
C SER A 194 3.01 -10.19 13.91
N PHE A 195 2.44 -9.47 12.94
CA PHE A 195 2.06 -10.05 11.65
C PHE A 195 3.30 -10.20 10.76
N LEU A 196 4.15 -9.18 10.66
CA LEU A 196 5.37 -9.21 9.85
C LEU A 196 6.31 -10.38 10.26
N GLN A 197 6.44 -10.61 11.56
CA GLN A 197 7.21 -11.73 12.14
C GLN A 197 6.64 -13.14 11.83
N LYS A 198 5.37 -13.23 11.42
CA LYS A 198 4.73 -14.45 10.89
C LYS A 198 4.88 -14.53 9.37
N TYR A 199 4.69 -13.40 8.66
CA TYR A 199 4.71 -13.33 7.19
C TYR A 199 6.02 -13.87 6.60
N THR A 200 7.17 -13.55 7.22
CA THR A 200 8.50 -14.08 6.83
C THR A 200 8.65 -15.61 7.00
N ARG A 201 7.63 -16.29 7.52
CA ARG A 201 7.53 -17.75 7.69
C ARG A 201 6.39 -18.37 6.88
N MET A 202 5.58 -17.55 6.19
CA MET A 202 4.48 -17.99 5.35
C MET A 202 4.99 -18.31 3.95
N SER A 203 4.90 -19.57 3.55
CA SER A 203 5.16 -19.97 2.16
C SER A 203 4.09 -19.39 1.22
N GLN A 204 4.46 -19.18 -0.05
CA GLN A 204 3.52 -18.67 -1.04
C GLN A 204 2.32 -19.63 -1.20
N CYS A 205 1.11 -19.12 -0.99
CA CYS A 205 -0.13 -19.89 -1.13
C CYS A 205 -0.65 -19.89 -2.59
N PRO A 206 -1.36 -20.96 -3.03
CA PRO A 206 -1.82 -21.06 -4.41
C PRO A 206 -2.77 -19.95 -4.86
N ILE A 207 -3.50 -19.33 -3.94
CA ILE A 207 -4.51 -18.32 -4.25
C ILE A 207 -3.88 -16.94 -4.58
N GLU A 208 -2.75 -16.57 -3.96
CA GLU A 208 -2.00 -15.37 -4.37
C GLU A 208 -1.31 -15.55 -5.73
N GLN A 209 -0.97 -16.78 -6.11
CA GLN A 209 -0.41 -17.13 -7.42
C GLN A 209 -1.47 -17.09 -8.51
N ALA A 210 -2.68 -17.58 -8.22
CA ALA A 210 -3.79 -17.59 -9.18
C ALA A 210 -4.34 -16.19 -9.47
N GLU A 211 -4.42 -15.32 -8.47
CA GLU A 211 -4.90 -13.93 -8.61
C GLU A 211 -3.78 -12.92 -8.86
N CYS A 212 -2.51 -13.28 -8.63
CA CYS A 212 -1.38 -12.33 -8.54
C CYS A 212 -1.67 -11.19 -7.55
N LEU A 213 -1.93 -11.54 -6.27
CA LEU A 213 -2.32 -10.64 -5.17
C LEU A 213 -1.72 -11.07 -3.81
N GLU A 214 -0.57 -10.51 -3.42
CA GLU A 214 0.18 -10.88 -2.19
C GLU A 214 -0.67 -10.86 -0.90
N GLN A 215 -1.63 -9.94 -0.77
CA GLN A 215 -2.46 -9.82 0.43
C GLN A 215 -3.35 -11.05 0.69
N LEU A 216 -3.56 -11.90 -0.32
CA LEU A 216 -4.27 -13.16 -0.15
C LEU A 216 -3.47 -14.18 0.69
N ARG A 217 -2.15 -14.02 0.84
CA ARG A 217 -1.34 -14.81 1.79
C ARG A 217 -1.85 -14.65 3.21
N ALA A 218 -2.10 -13.40 3.63
CA ALA A 218 -2.60 -13.11 4.97
C ALA A 218 -3.97 -13.76 5.23
N LEU A 219 -4.93 -13.59 4.30
CA LEU A 219 -6.25 -14.21 4.40
C LEU A 219 -6.17 -15.75 4.40
N TRP A 220 -5.31 -16.34 3.57
CA TRP A 220 -5.10 -17.79 3.49
C TRP A 220 -4.59 -18.39 4.81
N TYR A 221 -3.68 -17.69 5.50
CA TYR A 221 -3.20 -18.09 6.82
C TYR A 221 -4.09 -17.62 7.99
N GLY A 222 -5.29 -17.08 7.70
CA GLY A 222 -6.31 -16.71 8.69
C GLY A 222 -6.08 -15.36 9.39
N GLU A 223 -5.15 -14.54 8.91
CA GLU A 223 -4.91 -13.19 9.42
C GLU A 223 -5.95 -12.21 8.88
N LYS A 224 -6.42 -11.30 9.72
CA LYS A 224 -7.44 -10.31 9.36
C LYS A 224 -6.84 -9.04 8.76
N ILE A 225 -7.45 -8.56 7.69
CA ILE A 225 -7.18 -7.27 7.05
C ILE A 225 -8.39 -6.35 7.24
N HIS A 226 -8.22 -5.23 7.96
CA HIS A 226 -9.27 -4.20 8.08
C HIS A 226 -9.18 -3.17 6.96
N MET A 227 -10.30 -2.85 6.33
CA MET A 227 -10.37 -1.93 5.18
C MET A 227 -10.93 -0.57 5.57
N GLY A 228 -10.14 0.49 5.40
CA GLY A 228 -10.62 1.86 5.44
C GLY A 228 -11.30 2.23 4.12
N ILE A 229 -12.55 2.70 4.17
CA ILE A 229 -13.26 3.21 3.00
C ILE A 229 -12.95 4.71 2.83
N THR A 230 -12.42 5.12 1.67
CA THR A 230 -12.21 6.53 1.32
C THR A 230 -13.15 6.99 0.21
N THR A 231 -13.55 8.26 0.26
CA THR A 231 -14.20 8.99 -0.85
C THR A 231 -13.20 9.83 -1.66
N THR A 232 -11.91 9.76 -1.30
CA THR A 232 -10.82 10.48 -1.94
C THR A 232 -9.69 9.47 -2.16
N PRO A 233 -9.69 8.73 -3.28
CA PRO A 233 -8.59 7.84 -3.63
C PRO A 233 -7.27 8.62 -3.77
N PRO A 234 -6.10 7.94 -3.68
CA PRO A 234 -4.81 8.61 -3.83
C PRO A 234 -4.66 9.25 -5.21
N GLY A 235 -3.79 10.25 -5.30
CA GLY A 235 -3.24 10.69 -6.57
C GLY A 235 -2.52 9.55 -7.28
N HIS A 236 -2.27 9.72 -8.58
CA HIS A 236 -1.59 8.69 -9.36
C HIS A 236 -0.10 8.61 -8.96
N GLY A 237 0.35 7.44 -8.51
CA GLY A 237 1.78 7.15 -8.31
C GLY A 237 2.52 7.16 -9.64
N VAL A 238 3.84 7.41 -9.63
CA VAL A 238 4.62 7.34 -10.88
C VAL A 238 4.85 5.88 -11.22
N ASP A 239 4.68 5.46 -12.48
CA ASP A 239 5.06 4.09 -12.91
C ASP A 239 5.61 4.01 -14.34
N THR A 240 5.27 5.00 -15.17
CA THR A 240 5.76 5.19 -16.54
C THR A 240 6.38 6.60 -16.72
N PRO A 241 7.10 6.87 -17.83
CA PRO A 241 7.60 8.22 -18.13
C PRO A 241 6.49 9.28 -18.28
N ASP A 242 5.28 8.91 -18.73
CA ASP A 242 4.16 9.85 -18.87
C ASP A 242 3.60 10.29 -17.51
N ASP A 243 3.75 9.44 -16.48
CA ASP A 243 3.32 9.77 -15.12
C ASP A 243 4.24 10.79 -14.44
N ILE A 244 5.54 10.80 -14.77
CA ILE A 244 6.49 11.84 -14.36
C ILE A 244 5.94 13.21 -14.77
N ALA A 245 5.69 13.39 -16.07
CA ALA A 245 5.21 14.65 -16.64
C ALA A 245 3.78 15.04 -16.21
N ARG A 246 3.03 14.12 -15.59
CA ARG A 246 1.73 14.39 -14.96
C ARG A 246 1.87 14.76 -13.48
N VAL A 247 2.73 14.08 -12.74
CA VAL A 247 3.01 14.36 -11.33
C VAL A 247 3.71 15.70 -11.16
N GLU A 248 4.68 16.06 -12.02
CA GLU A 248 5.32 17.38 -11.98
C GLU A 248 4.33 18.53 -12.17
N LYS A 249 3.31 18.35 -13.02
CA LYS A 249 2.24 19.35 -13.21
C LYS A 249 1.33 19.50 -12.00
N LEU A 250 1.30 18.52 -11.10
CA LEU A 250 0.53 18.54 -9.85
C LEU A 250 1.38 19.03 -8.66
N LEU A 251 2.70 18.80 -8.70
CA LEU A 251 3.67 19.35 -7.73
C LEU A 251 3.97 20.84 -7.95
N ALA A 252 3.65 21.39 -9.13
CA ALA A 252 3.82 22.79 -9.49
C ALA A 252 2.56 23.68 -9.28
N GLN A 253 1.60 23.21 -8.46
CA GLN A 253 0.35 23.91 -8.12
C GLN A 253 0.30 24.30 -6.64
#